data_AF-A0A8K0HRT2-F1
#
_entry.id   AF-A0A8K0HRT2-F1
#
_cell.length_a   1.000
_cell.length_b   1.000
_cell.length_c   1.000
_cell.angle_alpha   90.00
_cell.angle_beta   90.00
_cell.angle_gamma   90.00
#
_symmetry.space_group_name_H-M   'P 1'
#
loop_
_entity.id
_entity.type
_entity.pdbx_description
1 polymer ?
#
loop_
_entity_poly.entity_id
_entity_poly.type
_entity_poly.pdbx_seq_one_letter_code
_entity_poly.pdbx_strand_id
1 'polypeptide(L)' 'MATTTKQMAEYDRASELKAFDETKAGAKGLVDAGDTQIPRIFYRPPEENHLRESSAGQTKFSIPVIDLEGLLDDSIR' A
#
# COMPACT_ATOMS: atom_id res chain seq x y z
N MET A 1 17.49 -21.99 -27.86
CA MET A 1 16.22 -22.11 -27.12
C MET A 1 15.50 -20.76 -27.21
N ALA A 2 14.51 -20.68 -28.09
CA ALA A 2 13.56 -19.56 -28.16
C ALA A 2 12.72 -19.58 -26.85
N THR A 3 12.14 -18.52 -26.29
CA THR A 3 11.56 -17.29 -26.85
C THR A 3 11.16 -16.47 -25.62
N THR A 4 11.48 -15.17 -25.47
CA THR A 4 10.61 -14.23 -24.73
C THR A 4 10.85 -12.78 -25.16
N THR A 5 10.80 -12.54 -26.47
CA THR A 5 10.41 -11.25 -27.04
C THR A 5 8.90 -11.28 -27.28
N LYS A 6 8.12 -11.26 -26.19
CA LYS A 6 6.67 -11.06 -26.28
C LYS A 6 6.13 -10.58 -24.94
N GLN A 7 6.28 -9.27 -24.67
CA GLN A 7 5.32 -8.45 -23.92
C GLN A 7 5.94 -7.08 -23.56
N MET A 8 6.33 -6.32 -24.59
CA MET A 8 5.85 -4.93 -24.64
C MET A 8 4.48 -4.95 -25.35
N ALA A 9 3.58 -5.83 -24.89
CA ALA A 9 2.18 -5.51 -25.01
C ALA A 9 2.02 -4.36 -24.03
N GLU A 10 1.57 -3.22 -24.55
CA GLU A 10 1.25 -2.03 -23.77
C GLU A 10 0.57 -2.45 -22.48
N TYR A 11 1.25 -2.27 -21.35
CA TYR A 11 0.73 -2.68 -20.05
C TYR A 11 -0.45 -1.76 -19.73
N ASP A 12 -1.66 -2.27 -19.92
CA ASP A 12 -2.87 -1.55 -19.59
C ASP A 12 -3.24 -1.80 -18.12
N ARG A 13 -2.77 -0.88 -17.27
CA ARG A 13 -3.09 -0.87 -15.84
C ARG A 13 -4.61 -0.86 -15.57
N ALA A 14 -5.40 -0.22 -16.43
CA ALA A 14 -6.85 -0.10 -16.23
C ALA A 14 -7.54 -1.46 -16.39
N SER A 15 -7.16 -2.22 -17.42
CA SER A 15 -7.69 -3.57 -17.65
C SER A 15 -7.30 -4.54 -16.53
N GLU A 16 -6.04 -4.53 -16.06
CA GLU A 16 -5.61 -5.40 -14.94
C GLU A 16 -6.34 -5.02 -13.64
N LEU A 17 -6.52 -3.73 -13.36
CA LEU A 17 -7.25 -3.26 -12.18
C LEU A 17 -8.71 -3.70 -12.21
N LYS A 18 -9.36 -3.58 -13.38
CA LYS A 18 -10.74 -4.03 -13.55
C LYS A 18 -10.88 -5.53 -13.31
N ALA A 19 -10.01 -6.34 -13.90
CA ALA A 19 -10.02 -7.79 -13.71
C ALA A 19 -9.84 -8.17 -12.23
N PHE A 20 -8.95 -7.47 -11.51
CA PHE A 20 -8.77 -7.66 -10.08
C PHE A 20 -10.03 -7.29 -9.28
N ASP A 21 -10.63 -6.12 -9.54
CA ASP A 21 -11.85 -5.66 -8.85
C ASP A 21 -13.06 -6.56 -9.13
N GLU A 22 -13.11 -7.21 -10.29
CA GLU A 22 -14.13 -8.19 -10.66
C GLU A 22 -14.01 -9.51 -9.87
N THR A 23 -12.82 -9.87 -9.38
CA THR A 23 -12.65 -11.04 -8.50
C THR A 23 -13.40 -10.88 -7.17
N LYS A 24 -13.65 -9.63 -6.75
CA LYS A 24 -14.23 -9.27 -5.45
C LYS A 24 -13.52 -9.87 -4.23
N ALA A 25 -12.30 -10.41 -4.43
CA ALA A 25 -11.55 -11.10 -3.39
C ALA A 25 -10.75 -10.13 -2.50
N GLY A 26 -10.52 -8.91 -2.99
CA GLY A 26 -9.72 -7.89 -2.32
C GLY A 26 -8.27 -8.33 -2.13
N ALA A 27 -7.48 -7.50 -1.42
CA ALA A 27 -6.06 -7.79 -1.18
C ALA A 27 -5.85 -9.03 -0.30
N LYS A 28 -6.79 -9.36 0.60
CA LYS A 28 -6.75 -10.61 1.37
C LYS A 28 -6.85 -11.82 0.46
N GLY A 29 -7.72 -11.79 -0.56
CA GLY A 29 -7.84 -12.86 -1.54
C GLY A 29 -6.53 -13.14 -2.31
N LEU A 30 -5.73 -12.11 -2.56
CA LEU A 30 -4.39 -12.27 -3.16
C LEU A 30 -3.45 -13.04 -2.23
N VAL A 31 -3.51 -12.79 -0.92
CA VAL A 31 -2.68 -13.49 0.08
C VAL A 31 -3.18 -14.93 0.26
N ASP A 32 -4.49 -15.12 0.38
CA ASP A 32 -5.11 -16.42 0.63
C ASP A 32 -4.95 -17.38 -0.58
N ALA A 33 -4.89 -16.86 -1.80
CA ALA A 33 -4.67 -17.65 -3.03
C ALA A 33 -3.27 -18.29 -3.10
N GLY A 34 -2.30 -17.78 -2.32
CA GLY A 34 -0.93 -18.28 -2.31
C GLY A 34 -0.15 -17.95 -3.60
N ASP A 35 -0.61 -16.98 -4.38
CA ASP A 35 0.08 -16.55 -5.60
C ASP A 35 1.46 -15.98 -5.25
N THR A 36 2.50 -16.54 -5.87
CA THR A 36 3.89 -16.08 -5.66
C THR A 36 4.22 -14.79 -6.40
N GLN A 37 3.36 -14.36 -7.33
CA GLN A 37 3.58 -13.18 -8.18
C GLN A 37 2.53 -12.11 -7.86
N ILE A 38 3.01 -10.93 -7.48
CA ILE A 38 2.15 -9.77 -7.19
C ILE A 38 1.73 -9.13 -8.54
N PRO A 39 0.42 -8.90 -8.78
CA PRO A 39 -0.05 -8.18 -9.98
C PRO A 39 0.60 -6.80 -10.11
N ARG A 40 0.89 -6.37 -11.36
CA ARG A 40 1.68 -5.15 -11.60
C ARG A 40 0.93 -3.88 -11.19
N ILE A 41 -0.40 -3.92 -11.11
CA ILE A 41 -1.23 -2.84 -10.55
C ILE A 41 -0.83 -2.39 -9.14
N PHE A 42 -0.20 -3.27 -8.35
CA PHE A 42 0.29 -2.98 -7.01
C PHE A 42 1.71 -2.41 -6.98
N TYR A 43 2.41 -2.37 -8.12
CA TYR A 43 3.74 -1.79 -8.21
C TYR A 43 3.61 -0.28 -8.15
N ARG A 44 4.29 0.32 -7.17
CA ARG A 44 4.35 1.77 -7.03
C ARG A 44 5.22 2.37 -8.15
N PRO A 45 4.79 3.49 -8.77
CA PRO A 45 5.65 4.22 -9.69
C PRO A 45 6.98 4.61 -9.05
N PRO A 46 8.10 4.58 -9.80
CA PRO A 46 9.42 4.94 -9.28
C PRO A 46 9.49 6.32 -8.62
N GLU A 47 8.71 7.28 -9.13
CA GLU A 47 8.66 8.67 -8.64
C GLU A 47 8.09 8.78 -7.23
N GLU A 48 7.28 7.80 -6.79
CA GLU A 48 6.69 7.77 -5.44
C GLU A 48 7.52 6.90 -4.46
N ASN A 49 8.67 6.37 -4.90
CA ASN A 49 9.56 5.58 -4.04
C ASN A 49 10.27 6.43 -2.98
N HIS A 50 10.36 7.75 -3.17
CA HIS A 50 10.91 8.68 -2.17
C HIS A 50 10.08 8.71 -0.88
N LEU A 51 8.79 8.35 -0.93
CA LEU A 51 7.93 8.24 0.26
C LEU A 51 8.26 7.04 1.15
N ARG A 52 9.13 6.14 0.68
CA ARG A 52 9.65 4.98 1.42
C ARG A 52 10.95 5.27 2.17
N GLU A 53 11.41 6.52 2.22
CA GLU A 53 12.31 6.97 3.29
C GLU A 53 11.55 7.03 4.63
N SER A 54 10.93 5.93 5.02
CA SER A 54 10.54 5.73 6.40
C SER A 54 11.79 5.26 7.13
N SER A 55 12.53 6.25 7.64
CA SER A 55 13.41 6.15 8.80
C SER A 55 14.47 5.04 8.83
N ALA A 56 15.30 4.94 7.78
CA ALA A 56 16.68 4.45 7.97
C ALA A 56 17.59 5.49 8.68
N GLY A 57 17.01 6.62 9.12
CA GLY A 57 17.62 7.59 9.99
C GLY A 57 16.66 7.91 11.12
N GLN A 58 17.12 7.75 12.35
CA GLN A 58 16.43 8.11 13.58
C GLN A 58 16.04 9.60 13.54
N THR A 59 14.87 9.92 12.99
CA THR A 59 14.26 11.22 13.26
C THR A 59 13.69 11.14 14.67
N LYS A 60 14.17 12.01 15.57
CA LYS A 60 13.71 12.11 16.97
C LYS A 60 12.30 12.71 17.07
N PHE A 61 11.44 12.47 16.09
CA PHE A 61 10.09 13.02 16.03
C PHE A 61 9.10 11.87 16.24
N SER A 62 8.35 11.96 17.34
CA SER A 62 7.20 11.11 17.63
C SER A 62 5.92 11.93 17.46
N ILE A 63 4.86 11.29 16.96
CA ILE A 63 3.52 11.86 17.04
C ILE A 63 3.14 11.89 18.54
N PRO A 64 2.78 13.05 19.12
CA PRO A 64 2.43 13.13 20.53
C PRO A 64 1.09 12.43 20.81
N VAL A 65 1.00 11.77 21.97
CA VAL A 65 -0.26 11.28 22.53
C VAL A 65 -0.70 12.28 23.59
N ILE A 66 -1.91 12.83 23.44
CA ILE A 66 -2.50 13.78 24.38
C ILE A 66 -3.59 13.06 25.15
N ASP A 67 -3.38 12.90 26.45
CA ASP A 67 -4.41 12.44 27.38
C ASP A 67 -5.32 13.62 27.74
N LEU A 68 -6.63 13.39 27.70
CA LEU A 68 -7.66 14.39 27.96
C LEU A 68 -8.45 14.09 29.24
N GLU A 69 -8.07 13.08 30.01
CA GLU A 69 -8.66 12.80 31.32
C GLU A 69 -8.46 14.00 32.28
N GLY A 70 -9.52 14.37 33.03
CA GLY A 70 -9.49 15.50 33.98
C GLY A 70 -9.77 16.89 33.40
N LEU A 71 -9.86 17.05 32.08
CA LEU A 71 -10.29 18.33 31.44
C LEU A 71 -11.80 18.59 31.52
N LEU A 72 -12.59 17.59 31.91
CA LEU A 72 -14.05 17.68 32.07
C LEU A 72 -14.49 17.84 33.52
N ASP A 73 -13.56 17.84 34.48
CA ASP A 73 -13.89 18.01 35.89
C ASP A 73 -13.90 19.51 36.25
N ASP A 74 -14.78 20.24 35.56
CA ASP A 74 -15.06 21.65 35.82
C ASP A 74 -16.04 21.81 36.99
N SER A 75 -15.86 21.01 38.05
CA SER A 75 -16.49 21.24 39.34
C SER A 75 -15.59 22.17 40.16
N ILE A 76 -15.48 23.42 39.68
CA ILE A 76 -15.07 24.56 40.50
C ILE A 76 -16.05 24.61 41.68
N ARG A 77 -15.56 24.17 42.85
CA ARG A 77 -16.20 24.40 44.14
C ARG A 77 -16.01 25.83 44.60
#